data_AF-A0A5J4Y944-F1
#
_entry.id   AF-A0A5J4Y944-F1
#
_cell.length_a   1.000
_cell.length_b   1.000
_cell.length_c   1.000
_cell.angle_alpha   90.00
_cell.angle_beta   90.00
_cell.angle_gamma   90.00
#
_symmetry.space_group_name_H-M   'P 1'
#
loop_
_entity.id
_entity.type
_entity.pdbx_description
1 polymer ?
#
loop_
_entity_poly.entity_id
_entity_poly.type
_entity_poly.pdbx_seq_one_letter_code
_entity_poly.pdbx_strand_id
1 'polypeptide(L)'
;MSGTLEDIEDEQQASSQQTQPASDATRPSSSGRKSAHQVAAEHQQEVAILQELLKKQGLTTLPLRLNSGKAELIRYAIAAGALRATSEQEKSSALQRASLSIQATAVWLAEHKFLSREEMQQYKTLVSSKDKVWWEDLDSQNRPILIVRLGQALNECKSRAEADRVAECIVSQINYGVLNFMDDQQGPEKLVVILDCRGASAFQHTLSANPLGREELAMNSSDLLVMLFAPDLANLAASKLVRLMKSVAVTLNQHYPSRLQQLFFVEPPAVMKWPIQAAKPLLHADTGNKIQVCSLADASLPVNLNGIPDSW
;
A
#
# COMPACT_ATOMS: atom_id res chain seq x y z
N MET A 1 -72.74 -20.42 42.89
CA MET A 1 -72.20 -20.93 44.17
C MET A 1 -71.20 -22.03 43.84
N SER A 2 -69.98 -21.91 44.38
CA SER A 2 -68.80 -22.80 44.25
C SER A 2 -68.24 -22.95 42.82
N GLY A 3 -66.97 -22.66 42.53
CA GLY A 3 -65.75 -23.13 43.21
C GLY A 3 -65.52 -24.59 42.78
N THR A 4 -64.41 -25.04 42.19
CA THR A 4 -63.00 -24.68 42.44
C THR A 4 -62.12 -25.45 41.43
N LEU A 5 -60.89 -24.97 41.26
CA LEU A 5 -59.63 -25.70 40.93
C LEU A 5 -59.45 -26.25 39.51
N GLU A 6 -58.75 -25.42 38.73
CA GLU A 6 -57.84 -25.81 37.66
C GLU A 6 -56.65 -26.58 38.24
N ASP A 7 -56.35 -27.74 37.66
CA ASP A 7 -55.03 -28.38 37.76
C ASP A 7 -54.41 -28.46 36.36
N ILE A 8 -53.13 -28.13 36.40
CA ILE A 8 -52.09 -27.97 35.38
C ILE A 8 -51.80 -29.29 34.66
N GLU A 9 -51.55 -29.24 33.36
CA GLU A 9 -50.46 -30.03 32.75
C GLU A 9 -50.00 -29.39 31.42
N ASP A 10 -48.68 -29.46 31.28
CA ASP A 10 -47.78 -28.65 30.48
C ASP A 10 -47.83 -28.89 28.97
N GLU A 11 -47.78 -27.81 28.17
CA GLU A 11 -47.08 -27.83 26.88
C GLU A 11 -46.30 -26.53 26.67
N GLN A 12 -45.00 -26.64 26.90
CA GLN A 12 -43.98 -25.63 26.66
C GLN A 12 -43.83 -25.37 25.16
N GLN A 13 -44.42 -24.28 24.66
CA GLN A 13 -43.95 -23.62 23.43
C GLN A 13 -43.03 -22.46 23.81
N ALA A 14 -41.78 -22.79 24.12
CA ALA A 14 -40.71 -21.82 24.23
C ALA A 14 -40.34 -21.31 22.83
N SER A 15 -40.89 -20.15 22.48
CA SER A 15 -40.44 -19.31 21.37
C SER A 15 -38.94 -19.02 21.54
N SER A 16 -38.12 -19.64 20.70
CA SER A 16 -36.69 -19.35 20.63
C SER A 16 -36.50 -17.94 20.06
N GLN A 17 -36.37 -16.96 20.95
CA GLN A 17 -35.77 -15.67 20.65
C GLN A 17 -34.34 -15.93 20.20
N GLN A 18 -34.10 -15.82 18.89
CA GLN A 18 -32.76 -15.85 18.35
C GLN A 18 -32.11 -14.49 18.61
N THR A 19 -31.43 -14.42 19.76
CA THR A 19 -30.61 -13.29 20.18
C THR A 19 -29.52 -13.06 19.14
N GLN A 20 -29.61 -11.95 18.43
CA GLN A 20 -28.51 -11.43 17.60
C GLN A 20 -27.29 -11.15 18.49
N PRO A 21 -26.09 -11.65 18.16
CA PRO A 21 -24.88 -11.01 18.65
C PRO A 21 -24.67 -9.76 17.82
N ALA A 22 -24.95 -8.62 18.45
CA ALA A 22 -24.47 -7.31 18.01
C ALA A 22 -22.93 -7.33 18.02
N SER A 23 -22.32 -7.51 16.85
CA SER A 23 -20.94 -7.14 16.59
C SER A 23 -20.92 -5.82 15.82
N ASP A 24 -21.50 -4.80 16.45
CA ASP A 24 -21.32 -3.41 16.06
C ASP A 24 -19.95 -2.95 16.58
N ALA A 25 -18.89 -3.45 15.92
CA ALA A 25 -17.57 -2.86 16.05
C ALA A 25 -17.58 -1.59 15.20
N THR A 26 -18.08 -0.52 15.80
CA THR A 26 -18.05 0.85 15.27
C THR A 26 -16.61 1.19 14.89
N ARG A 27 -16.26 1.01 13.62
CA ARG A 27 -15.05 1.63 13.05
C ARG A 27 -15.28 3.14 13.15
N PRO A 28 -14.34 3.91 13.71
CA PRO A 28 -14.49 5.35 13.76
C PRO A 28 -14.65 5.88 12.32
N SER A 29 -15.76 6.56 12.08
CA SER A 29 -15.98 7.34 10.87
C SER A 29 -14.80 8.29 10.68
N SER A 30 -14.34 8.44 9.44
CA SER A 30 -13.25 9.33 9.06
C SER A 30 -13.55 10.82 9.26
N SER A 31 -14.68 11.18 9.89
CA SER A 31 -15.25 12.53 9.96
C SER A 31 -14.55 13.49 10.94
N GLY A 32 -13.32 13.20 11.37
CA GLY A 32 -12.58 14.03 12.32
C GLY A 32 -11.08 14.22 12.04
N ARG A 33 -10.54 13.64 10.96
CA ARG A 33 -9.11 13.83 10.62
C ARG A 33 -8.97 15.01 9.67
N LYS A 34 -8.22 16.02 10.09
CA LYS A 34 -7.89 17.20 9.27
C LYS A 34 -7.12 16.78 8.02
N SER A 35 -7.46 17.39 6.89
CA SER A 35 -6.71 17.20 5.64
C SER A 35 -5.31 17.84 5.74
N ALA A 36 -4.35 17.41 4.94
CA ALA A 36 -3.03 18.04 4.91
C ALA A 36 -3.10 19.52 4.52
N HIS A 37 -4.07 19.91 3.68
CA HIS A 37 -4.32 21.32 3.41
C HIS A 37 -4.77 22.09 4.66
N GLN A 38 -5.71 21.54 5.43
CA GLN A 38 -6.15 22.15 6.69
C GLN A 38 -5.01 22.22 7.71
N VAL A 39 -4.23 21.14 7.86
CA VAL A 39 -3.07 21.13 8.75
C VAL A 39 -2.03 22.15 8.30
N ALA A 40 -1.77 22.30 7.00
CA ALA A 40 -0.86 23.32 6.49
C ALA A 40 -1.36 24.75 6.76
N ALA A 41 -2.67 24.97 6.76
CA ALA A 41 -3.28 26.25 7.08
C ALA A 41 -3.16 26.62 8.56
N GLU A 42 -3.16 25.62 9.46
CA GLU A 42 -2.96 25.79 10.90
C GLU A 42 -1.48 25.92 11.29
N HIS A 43 -0.60 25.22 10.57
CA HIS A 43 0.84 25.14 10.82
C HIS A 43 1.66 25.97 9.81
N GLN A 44 1.26 27.22 9.59
CA GLN A 44 1.89 28.08 8.59
C GLN A 44 3.35 28.41 8.90
N GLN A 45 3.70 28.47 10.18
CA GLN A 45 5.06 28.76 10.62
C GLN A 45 6.01 27.62 10.24
N GLU A 46 5.60 26.38 10.46
CA GLU A 46 6.36 25.18 10.09
C GLU A 46 6.56 25.11 8.58
N VAL A 47 5.52 25.42 7.80
CA VAL A 47 5.63 25.50 6.34
C VAL A 47 6.61 26.60 5.92
N ALA A 48 6.55 27.78 6.54
CA ALA A 48 7.47 28.88 6.24
C ALA A 48 8.93 28.53 6.58
N ILE A 49 9.16 27.86 7.72
CA ILE A 49 10.49 27.35 8.10
C ILE A 49 11.00 26.35 7.06
N LEU A 50 10.17 25.41 6.62
CA LEU A 50 10.55 24.45 5.58
C LEU A 50 10.91 25.15 4.27
N GLN A 51 10.11 26.11 3.82
CA GLN A 51 10.40 26.88 2.62
C GLN A 51 11.75 27.61 2.72
N GLU A 52 12.06 28.18 3.88
CA GLU A 52 13.34 28.85 4.11
C GLU A 52 14.51 27.85 4.13
N LEU A 53 14.34 26.70 4.77
CA LEU A 53 15.36 25.64 4.76
C LEU A 53 15.63 25.13 3.33
N LEU A 54 14.59 24.95 2.52
CA LEU A 54 14.71 24.51 1.13
C LEU A 54 15.44 25.55 0.26
N LYS A 55 15.15 26.84 0.45
CA LYS A 55 15.90 27.92 -0.22
C LYS A 55 17.38 27.90 0.16
N LYS A 56 17.69 27.74 1.44
CA LYS A 56 19.09 27.61 1.93
C LYS A 56 19.80 26.38 1.36
N GLN A 57 19.05 25.31 1.07
CA GLN A 57 19.55 24.11 0.40
C GLN A 57 19.69 24.27 -1.12
N GLY A 58 19.42 25.45 -1.69
CA GLY A 58 19.52 25.73 -3.12
C GLY A 58 18.30 25.31 -3.94
N LEU A 59 17.22 24.86 -3.31
CA LEU A 59 15.98 24.47 -4.00
C LEU A 59 15.07 25.70 -4.15
N THR A 60 15.40 26.56 -5.11
CA THR A 60 14.61 27.75 -5.42
C THR A 60 13.38 27.45 -6.28
N THR A 61 13.43 26.38 -7.07
CA THR A 61 12.31 25.85 -7.86
C THR A 61 12.06 24.39 -7.47
N LEU A 62 10.85 24.10 -7.01
CA LEU A 62 10.43 22.74 -6.69
C LEU A 62 9.78 22.08 -7.91
N PRO A 63 9.95 20.76 -8.11
CA PRO A 63 9.18 20.01 -9.10
C PRO A 63 7.67 20.23 -8.93
N LEU A 64 6.91 20.17 -10.03
CA LEU A 64 5.47 20.47 -10.07
C LEU A 64 4.70 19.88 -8.87
N ARG A 65 4.92 18.60 -8.58
CA ARG A 65 4.33 17.89 -7.44
C ARG A 65 4.60 18.56 -6.10
N LEU A 66 5.86 18.89 -5.82
CA LEU A 66 6.26 19.54 -4.55
C LEU A 66 5.87 21.03 -4.53
N ASN A 67 5.67 21.64 -5.69
CA ASN A 67 5.23 23.03 -5.84
C ASN A 67 3.70 23.17 -5.81
N SER A 68 2.94 22.07 -5.73
CA SER A 68 1.47 22.05 -5.82
C SER A 68 0.77 22.70 -4.61
N GLY A 69 1.51 23.03 -3.55
CA GLY A 69 1.00 23.81 -2.43
C GLY A 69 1.67 23.50 -1.10
N LYS A 70 1.19 24.16 -0.04
CA LYS A 70 1.69 23.98 1.33
C LYS A 70 1.38 22.58 1.91
N ALA A 71 0.35 21.91 1.38
CA ALA A 71 -0.09 20.59 1.81
C ALA A 71 1.00 19.53 1.59
N GLU A 72 1.72 19.56 0.46
CA GLU A 72 2.82 18.63 0.23
C GLU A 72 3.95 18.82 1.24
N LEU A 73 4.35 20.06 1.52
CA LEU A 73 5.41 20.35 2.50
C LEU A 73 5.03 19.86 3.90
N ILE A 74 3.79 20.09 4.33
CA ILE A 74 3.37 19.65 5.68
C ILE A 74 3.30 18.13 5.79
N ARG A 75 3.05 17.38 4.71
CA ARG A 75 3.09 15.90 4.74
C ARG A 75 4.47 15.39 5.18
N TYR A 76 5.55 16.03 4.72
CA TYR A 76 6.92 15.71 5.15
C TYR A 76 7.17 16.10 6.61
N ALA A 77 6.65 17.25 7.05
CA ALA A 77 6.74 17.66 8.45
C ALA A 77 6.06 16.65 9.39
N ILE A 78 4.85 16.21 9.02
CA ILE A 78 4.08 15.19 9.75
C ILE A 78 4.86 13.87 9.81
N ALA A 79 5.36 13.42 8.65
CA ALA A 79 6.13 12.17 8.56
C ALA A 79 7.42 12.22 9.38
N ALA A 80 8.09 13.37 9.45
CA ALA A 80 9.28 13.56 10.27
C ALA A 80 9.00 13.73 11.77
N GLY A 81 7.72 13.78 12.16
CA GLY A 81 7.26 13.89 13.54
C GLY A 81 7.17 15.32 14.07
N ALA A 82 7.30 16.36 13.23
CA ALA A 82 7.38 17.75 13.69
C ALA A 82 6.12 18.20 14.46
N LEU A 83 4.94 17.70 14.09
CA LEU A 83 3.68 18.06 14.76
C LEU A 83 3.42 17.25 16.05
N ARG A 84 4.23 16.22 16.30
CA ARG A 84 4.18 15.42 17.54
C ARG A 84 5.29 15.80 18.51
N ALA A 85 6.18 16.70 18.10
CA ALA A 85 7.32 17.12 18.91
C ALA A 85 6.84 17.81 20.19
N THR A 86 7.48 17.48 21.30
CA THR A 86 7.15 17.99 22.63
C THR A 86 8.03 19.16 23.07
N SER A 87 9.10 19.43 22.31
CA SER A 87 10.04 20.54 22.53
C SER A 87 10.39 21.24 21.22
N GLU A 88 10.79 22.51 21.31
CA GLU A 88 11.28 23.29 20.16
C GLU A 88 12.50 22.65 19.49
N GLN A 89 13.39 22.04 20.27
CA GLN A 89 14.57 21.36 19.74
C GLN A 89 14.19 20.12 18.92
N GLU A 90 13.25 19.32 19.41
CA GLU A 90 12.72 18.16 18.70
C GLU A 90 12.00 18.58 17.42
N LYS A 91 11.19 19.65 17.50
CA LYS A 91 10.48 20.22 16.36
C LYS A 91 11.44 20.73 15.28
N SER A 92 12.45 21.49 15.67
CA SER A 92 13.50 22.00 14.76
C SER A 92 14.24 20.85 14.07
N SER A 93 14.65 19.84 14.84
CA SER A 93 15.30 18.64 14.30
C SER A 93 14.41 17.87 13.32
N ALA A 94 13.11 17.75 13.62
CA ALA A 94 12.14 17.12 12.74
C ALA A 94 11.93 17.92 11.44
N LEU A 95 11.82 19.25 11.50
CA LEU A 95 11.71 20.11 10.32
C LEU A 95 12.96 20.05 9.44
N GLN A 96 14.15 19.94 10.04
CA GLN A 96 15.40 19.74 9.29
C GLN A 96 15.44 18.36 8.60
N ARG A 97 14.98 17.29 9.25
CA ARG A 97 14.83 15.97 8.59
C ARG A 97 13.81 16.03 7.45
N ALA A 98 12.69 16.74 7.65
CA ALA A 98 11.68 16.93 6.62
C ALA A 98 12.26 17.67 5.41
N SER A 99 13.03 18.76 5.59
CA SER A 99 13.64 19.48 4.46
C SER A 99 14.62 18.62 3.68
N LEU A 100 15.47 17.83 4.36
CA LEU A 100 16.37 16.87 3.70
C LEU A 100 15.60 15.81 2.91
N SER A 101 14.49 15.30 3.45
CA SER A 101 13.64 14.34 2.75
C SER A 101 12.93 14.92 1.53
N ILE A 102 12.51 16.19 1.60
CA ILE A 102 11.96 16.93 0.45
C ILE A 102 13.06 17.11 -0.60
N GLN A 103 14.27 17.51 -0.22
CA GLN A 103 15.40 17.66 -1.13
C GLN A 103 15.73 16.34 -1.84
N ALA A 104 15.87 15.25 -1.08
CA ALA A 104 16.11 13.93 -1.65
C ALA A 104 14.99 13.51 -2.62
N THR A 105 13.74 13.86 -2.31
CA THR A 105 12.63 13.59 -3.23
C THR A 105 12.65 14.48 -4.46
N ALA A 106 13.05 15.74 -4.34
CA ALA A 106 13.17 16.64 -5.50
C ALA A 106 14.23 16.13 -6.49
N VAL A 107 15.38 15.68 -5.99
CA VAL A 107 16.43 15.04 -6.80
C VAL A 107 15.90 13.76 -7.44
N TRP A 108 15.28 12.88 -6.64
CA TRP A 108 14.69 11.65 -7.15
C TRP A 108 13.64 11.88 -8.23
N LEU A 109 12.75 12.86 -8.08
CA LEU A 109 11.74 13.19 -9.10
C LEU A 109 12.37 13.68 -10.41
N ALA A 110 13.53 14.33 -10.34
CA ALA A 110 14.24 14.82 -11.53
C ALA A 110 15.03 13.72 -12.24
N GLU A 111 15.60 12.77 -11.47
CA GLU A 111 16.45 11.70 -12.00
C GLU A 111 15.67 10.42 -12.34
N HIS A 112 14.54 10.17 -11.68
CA HIS A 112 13.77 8.95 -11.87
C HIS A 112 13.07 8.96 -13.24
N LYS A 113 13.30 7.90 -14.01
CA LYS A 113 12.69 7.73 -15.32
C LYS A 113 11.25 7.23 -15.17
N PHE A 114 10.31 8.16 -15.05
CA PHE A 114 8.89 7.84 -15.15
C PHE A 114 8.53 7.45 -16.58
N LEU A 115 7.73 6.40 -16.73
CA LEU A 115 7.15 6.01 -18.00
C LEU A 115 6.17 7.08 -18.47
N SER A 116 6.24 7.45 -19.75
CA SER A 116 5.23 8.30 -20.39
C SER A 116 3.87 7.61 -20.43
N ARG A 117 2.80 8.36 -20.77
CA ARG A 117 1.46 7.77 -20.92
C ARG A 117 1.43 6.72 -22.02
N GLU A 118 2.14 7.00 -23.10
CA GLU A 118 2.32 6.10 -24.24
C GLU A 118 3.14 4.87 -23.83
N GLU A 119 4.23 5.02 -23.08
CA GLU A 119 5.01 3.88 -22.57
C GLU A 119 4.19 3.02 -21.59
N MET A 120 3.39 3.63 -20.72
CA MET A 120 2.48 2.91 -19.83
C MET A 120 1.37 2.19 -20.60
N GLN A 121 0.84 2.79 -21.67
CA GLN A 121 -0.12 2.14 -22.58
C GLN A 121 0.53 1.03 -23.40
N GLN A 122 1.76 1.23 -23.86
CA GLN A 122 2.55 0.21 -24.54
C GLN A 122 2.87 -0.94 -23.60
N TYR A 123 3.06 -0.68 -22.31
CA TYR A 123 3.19 -1.72 -21.30
C TYR A 123 1.93 -2.60 -21.19
N LYS A 124 0.73 -2.02 -21.40
CA LYS A 124 -0.52 -2.79 -21.56
C LYS A 124 -0.56 -3.64 -22.84
N THR A 125 0.36 -3.42 -23.79
CA THR A 125 0.42 -4.13 -25.08
C THR A 125 1.63 -5.05 -25.26
N LEU A 126 2.76 -4.77 -24.61
CA LEU A 126 4.03 -5.50 -24.76
C LEU A 126 4.12 -6.73 -23.86
N VAL A 127 3.45 -6.67 -22.71
CA VAL A 127 3.18 -7.81 -21.86
C VAL A 127 1.83 -8.34 -22.37
N SER A 128 1.75 -9.61 -22.78
CA SER A 128 0.65 -10.17 -23.59
C SER A 128 -0.73 -10.21 -22.91
N SER A 129 -0.91 -9.46 -21.83
CA SER A 129 -2.13 -9.31 -21.05
C SER A 129 -2.37 -7.82 -20.87
N LYS A 130 -3.37 -7.28 -21.58
CA LYS A 130 -4.04 -6.05 -21.14
C LYS A 130 -4.44 -6.27 -19.67
N ASP A 131 -4.42 -5.22 -18.87
CA ASP A 131 -5.01 -5.25 -17.51
C ASP A 131 -4.11 -5.80 -16.38
N LYS A 132 -2.80 -5.58 -16.42
CA LYS A 132 -1.94 -5.90 -15.25
C LYS A 132 -1.78 -4.77 -14.25
N VAL A 133 -1.82 -3.52 -14.69
CA VAL A 133 -1.78 -2.35 -13.82
C VAL A 133 -2.80 -1.33 -14.31
N TRP A 134 -3.78 -1.01 -13.49
CA TRP A 134 -4.81 -0.05 -13.84
C TRP A 134 -5.40 0.63 -12.60
N TRP A 135 -6.08 1.73 -12.84
CA TRP A 135 -6.86 2.43 -11.84
C TRP A 135 -8.31 1.94 -11.92
N GLU A 136 -8.81 1.48 -10.79
CA GLU A 136 -10.23 1.22 -10.58
C GLU A 136 -10.92 2.51 -10.12
N ASP A 137 -12.25 2.46 -10.03
CA ASP A 137 -13.04 3.56 -9.45
C ASP A 137 -12.66 3.83 -7.98
N LEU A 138 -13.25 4.88 -7.42
CA LEU A 138 -13.00 5.33 -6.06
C LEU A 138 -13.59 4.35 -5.04
N ASP A 139 -12.92 4.18 -3.90
CA ASP A 139 -13.50 3.42 -2.78
C ASP A 139 -14.63 4.19 -2.09
N SER A 140 -15.26 3.55 -1.09
CA SER A 140 -16.34 4.14 -0.30
C SER A 140 -15.95 5.42 0.47
N GLN A 141 -14.67 5.77 0.53
CA GLN A 141 -14.15 7.01 1.10
C GLN A 141 -13.58 7.96 0.04
N ASN A 142 -14.01 7.80 -1.23
CA ASN A 142 -13.63 8.63 -2.36
C ASN A 142 -12.14 8.53 -2.75
N ARG A 143 -11.44 7.44 -2.38
CA ARG A 143 -9.99 7.30 -2.64
C ARG A 143 -9.74 6.49 -3.91
N PRO A 144 -8.85 6.93 -4.81
CA PRO A 144 -8.52 6.19 -6.02
C PRO A 144 -7.78 4.90 -5.68
N ILE A 145 -8.11 3.84 -6.41
CA ILE A 145 -7.60 2.49 -6.17
C ILE A 145 -6.72 2.08 -7.35
N LEU A 146 -5.43 1.83 -7.08
CA LEU A 146 -4.51 1.25 -8.05
C LEU A 146 -4.50 -0.27 -7.87
N ILE A 147 -4.86 -1.01 -8.91
CA ILE A 147 -4.78 -2.48 -8.92
C ILE A 147 -3.58 -2.92 -9.75
N VAL A 148 -2.80 -3.86 -9.20
CA VAL A 148 -1.61 -4.46 -9.79
C VAL A 148 -1.76 -5.97 -9.71
N ARG A 149 -1.94 -6.66 -10.85
CA ARG A 149 -1.84 -8.12 -10.99
C ARG A 149 -0.39 -8.56 -10.95
N LEU A 150 0.18 -8.43 -9.76
CA LEU A 150 1.60 -8.63 -9.51
C LEU A 150 2.04 -10.07 -9.80
N GLY A 151 1.22 -11.06 -9.43
CA GLY A 151 1.59 -12.46 -9.69
C GLY A 151 1.66 -12.79 -11.17
N GLN A 152 0.67 -12.36 -11.95
CA GLN A 152 0.67 -12.53 -13.40
C GLN A 152 1.80 -11.73 -14.07
N ALA A 153 2.05 -10.49 -13.65
CA ALA A 153 3.12 -9.65 -14.20
C ALA A 153 4.50 -10.29 -14.02
N LEU A 154 4.75 -10.88 -12.84
CA LEU A 154 6.05 -11.48 -12.55
C LEU A 154 6.25 -12.85 -13.20
N ASN A 155 5.19 -13.63 -13.38
CA ASN A 155 5.27 -14.89 -14.12
C ASN A 155 5.66 -14.70 -15.59
N GLU A 156 5.32 -13.56 -16.17
CA GLU A 156 5.64 -13.23 -17.56
C GLU A 156 7.04 -12.62 -17.71
N CYS A 157 7.67 -12.19 -16.60
CA CYS A 157 9.02 -11.66 -16.59
C CYS A 157 10.07 -12.77 -16.74
N LYS A 158 10.60 -12.92 -17.95
CA LYS A 158 11.69 -13.81 -18.33
C LYS A 158 13.04 -13.34 -17.79
N SER A 159 13.20 -12.04 -17.55
CA SER A 159 14.47 -11.45 -17.08
C SER A 159 14.31 -10.58 -15.83
N ARG A 160 15.45 -10.19 -15.23
CA ARG A 160 15.48 -9.21 -14.13
C ARG A 160 15.10 -7.82 -14.62
N ALA A 161 15.59 -7.42 -15.79
CA ALA A 161 15.28 -6.11 -16.37
C ALA A 161 13.78 -5.92 -16.62
N GLU A 162 13.06 -6.98 -17.02
CA GLU A 162 11.60 -6.93 -17.16
C GLU A 162 10.89 -6.76 -15.81
N ALA A 163 11.36 -7.43 -14.75
CA ALA A 163 10.80 -7.24 -13.40
C ALA A 163 11.08 -5.82 -12.86
N ASP A 164 12.26 -5.27 -13.13
CA ASP A 164 12.58 -3.88 -12.80
C ASP A 164 11.66 -2.91 -13.60
N ARG A 165 11.34 -3.22 -14.86
CA ARG A 165 10.35 -2.48 -15.67
C ARG A 165 8.93 -2.54 -15.09
N VAL A 166 8.52 -3.66 -14.47
CA VAL A 166 7.25 -3.76 -13.72
C VAL A 166 7.26 -2.75 -12.57
N ALA A 167 8.36 -2.70 -11.80
CA ALA A 167 8.50 -1.76 -10.69
C ALA A 167 8.44 -0.29 -11.18
N GLU A 168 9.14 0.04 -12.25
CA GLU A 168 9.07 1.35 -12.91
C GLU A 168 7.63 1.70 -13.32
N CYS A 169 6.89 0.74 -13.89
CA CYS A 169 5.50 0.91 -14.27
C CYS A 169 4.62 1.23 -13.04
N ILE A 170 4.75 0.47 -11.95
CA ILE A 170 3.97 0.69 -10.72
C ILE A 170 4.28 2.09 -10.14
N VAL A 171 5.56 2.46 -10.04
CA VAL A 171 5.98 3.76 -9.53
C VAL A 171 5.49 4.91 -10.43
N SER A 172 5.51 4.72 -11.75
CA SER A 172 4.98 5.68 -12.71
C SER A 172 3.46 5.84 -12.59
N GLN A 173 2.74 4.74 -12.37
CA GLN A 173 1.31 4.78 -12.11
C GLN A 173 0.99 5.53 -10.81
N ILE A 174 1.72 5.27 -9.73
CA ILE A 174 1.57 6.00 -8.47
C ILE A 174 1.79 7.51 -8.69
N ASN A 175 2.89 7.91 -9.36
CA ASN A 175 3.16 9.30 -9.65
C ASN A 175 2.04 9.94 -10.50
N TYR A 176 1.57 9.22 -11.53
CA TYR A 176 0.44 9.63 -12.35
C TYR A 176 -0.81 9.86 -11.50
N GLY A 177 -1.17 8.93 -10.62
CA GLY A 177 -2.33 9.07 -9.75
C GLY A 177 -2.23 10.24 -8.78
N VAL A 178 -1.04 10.47 -8.22
CA VAL A 178 -0.78 11.63 -7.35
C VAL A 178 -0.96 12.96 -8.11
N LEU A 179 -0.50 13.02 -9.36
CA LEU A 179 -0.59 14.25 -10.16
C LEU A 179 -1.99 14.50 -10.75
N ASN A 180 -2.79 13.45 -10.98
CA ASN A 180 -4.02 13.56 -11.78
C ASN A 180 -5.31 13.26 -11.01
N PHE A 181 -5.25 12.48 -9.92
CA PHE A 181 -6.45 12.10 -9.16
C PHE A 181 -6.51 12.74 -7.78
N MET A 182 -5.39 13.26 -7.27
CA MET A 182 -5.35 13.87 -5.96
C MET A 182 -5.55 15.38 -6.02
N ASP A 183 -6.38 15.88 -5.13
CA ASP A 183 -6.53 17.31 -4.85
C ASP A 183 -6.61 17.48 -3.33
N ASP A 184 -5.66 18.24 -2.78
CA ASP A 184 -5.54 18.43 -1.34
C ASP A 184 -6.62 19.37 -0.77
N GLN A 185 -7.36 20.11 -1.61
CA GLN A 185 -8.41 21.02 -1.17
C GLN A 185 -9.80 20.38 -1.14
N GLN A 186 -10.19 19.72 -2.23
CA GLN A 186 -11.57 19.22 -2.40
C GLN A 186 -11.62 17.74 -2.83
N GLY A 187 -10.48 17.13 -3.13
CA GLY A 187 -10.39 15.77 -3.64
C GLY A 187 -9.74 14.77 -2.68
N PRO A 188 -9.41 13.58 -3.18
CA PRO A 188 -8.77 12.56 -2.37
C PRO A 188 -7.31 12.90 -2.09
N GLU A 189 -6.94 12.80 -0.82
CA GLU A 189 -5.56 13.02 -0.39
C GLU A 189 -4.69 11.76 -0.46
N LYS A 190 -5.33 10.60 -0.52
CA LYS A 190 -4.68 9.31 -0.38
C LYS A 190 -5.21 8.31 -1.40
N LEU A 191 -4.36 7.35 -1.74
CA LEU A 191 -4.70 6.23 -2.62
C LEU A 191 -4.69 4.91 -1.86
N VAL A 192 -5.37 3.93 -2.44
CA VAL A 192 -5.29 2.52 -2.06
C VAL A 192 -4.53 1.78 -3.15
N VAL A 193 -3.64 0.86 -2.76
CA VAL A 193 -2.95 -0.03 -3.70
C VAL A 193 -3.34 -1.47 -3.39
N ILE A 194 -3.73 -2.20 -4.42
CA ILE A 194 -4.04 -3.62 -4.35
C ILE A 194 -3.02 -4.38 -5.20
N LEU A 195 -2.23 -5.23 -4.56
CA LEU A 195 -1.31 -6.14 -5.19
C LEU A 195 -1.98 -7.52 -5.22
N ASP A 196 -2.59 -7.84 -6.36
CA ASP A 196 -3.13 -9.17 -6.64
C ASP A 196 -1.96 -10.14 -6.91
N CYS A 197 -1.65 -10.96 -5.91
CA CYS A 197 -0.52 -11.89 -5.94
C CYS A 197 -0.91 -13.26 -6.49
N ARG A 198 -2.15 -13.45 -6.97
CA ARG A 198 -2.59 -14.72 -7.55
C ARG A 198 -1.71 -15.10 -8.74
N GLY A 199 -1.43 -16.39 -8.83
CA GLY A 199 -0.51 -16.93 -9.82
C GLY A 199 0.96 -16.72 -9.49
N ALA A 200 1.35 -15.82 -8.58
CA ALA A 200 2.76 -15.68 -8.18
C ALA A 200 3.27 -17.04 -7.66
N SER A 201 4.22 -17.66 -8.34
CA SER A 201 4.81 -18.91 -7.85
C SER A 201 6.25 -18.65 -7.41
N ALA A 202 6.62 -19.18 -6.25
CA ALA A 202 7.99 -19.04 -5.74
C ALA A 202 8.98 -20.00 -6.43
N PHE A 203 8.50 -20.91 -7.29
CA PHE A 203 9.25 -22.10 -7.73
C PHE A 203 9.35 -22.35 -9.24
N GLN A 204 9.01 -21.41 -10.13
CA GLN A 204 8.85 -21.77 -11.55
C GLN A 204 10.08 -21.83 -12.46
N HIS A 205 11.33 -21.65 -11.99
CA HIS A 205 12.49 -21.67 -12.92
C HIS A 205 13.67 -22.57 -12.54
N THR A 206 13.45 -23.68 -11.81
CA THR A 206 14.51 -24.68 -11.61
C THR A 206 14.06 -26.14 -11.61
N LEU A 207 13.03 -26.53 -12.36
CA LEU A 207 12.74 -27.95 -12.58
C LEU A 207 12.34 -28.22 -14.04
N SER A 208 13.30 -28.06 -14.94
CA SER A 208 13.33 -28.82 -16.20
C SER A 208 14.23 -30.06 -16.09
N ALA A 209 14.49 -30.54 -14.87
CA ALA A 209 15.12 -31.83 -14.64
C ALA A 209 14.49 -32.49 -13.40
N ASN A 210 13.88 -33.65 -13.62
CA ASN A 210 13.22 -34.57 -12.68
C ASN A 210 11.78 -34.25 -12.19
N PRO A 211 10.80 -35.10 -12.55
CA PRO A 211 9.46 -35.10 -11.97
C PRO A 211 9.41 -36.15 -10.84
N LEU A 212 9.84 -35.80 -9.63
CA LEU A 212 9.59 -36.63 -8.44
C LEU A 212 9.43 -35.73 -7.22
N GLY A 213 8.26 -35.78 -6.58
CA GLY A 213 8.02 -35.29 -5.23
C GLY A 213 7.39 -33.90 -5.14
N ARG A 214 6.05 -33.85 -5.12
CA ARG A 214 5.30 -32.80 -4.42
C ARG A 214 5.43 -33.07 -2.92
N GLU A 215 6.46 -32.54 -2.29
CA GLU A 215 6.43 -32.25 -0.86
C GLU A 215 6.60 -30.75 -0.69
N GLU A 216 5.63 -30.12 -0.04
CA GLU A 216 5.64 -28.73 0.36
C GLU A 216 6.74 -28.56 1.42
N LEU A 217 7.97 -28.27 0.97
CA LEU A 217 9.12 -28.05 1.84
C LEU A 217 8.84 -26.83 2.74
N ALA A 218 8.57 -27.09 4.01
CA ALA A 218 8.53 -26.06 5.05
C ALA A 218 9.89 -25.36 5.13
N MET A 219 9.94 -24.10 4.69
CA MET A 219 11.14 -23.27 4.77
C MET A 219 11.49 -22.96 6.23
N ASN A 220 12.75 -23.19 6.61
CA ASN A 220 13.23 -22.87 7.95
C ASN A 220 13.66 -21.39 8.05
N SER A 221 13.87 -20.93 9.28
CA SER A 221 14.23 -19.54 9.64
C SER A 221 15.51 -19.02 8.98
N SER A 222 16.44 -19.91 8.61
CA SER A 222 17.75 -19.57 8.05
C SER A 222 17.66 -19.28 6.55
N ASP A 223 16.86 -20.06 5.81
CA ASP A 223 16.60 -19.84 4.39
C ASP A 223 15.86 -18.52 4.14
N LEU A 224 15.04 -18.10 5.11
CA LEU A 224 14.32 -16.83 5.12
C LEU A 224 15.23 -15.61 5.33
N LEU A 225 16.25 -15.73 6.18
CA LEU A 225 17.26 -14.68 6.39
C LEU A 225 18.09 -14.48 5.11
N VAL A 226 18.42 -15.58 4.43
CA VAL A 226 19.09 -15.52 3.13
C VAL A 226 18.24 -14.82 2.09
N MET A 227 16.92 -15.06 2.00
CA MET A 227 16.07 -14.33 1.04
C MET A 227 15.99 -12.81 1.30
N LEU A 228 15.94 -12.39 2.57
CA LEU A 228 15.76 -10.98 2.95
C LEU A 228 17.06 -10.17 2.83
N PHE A 229 18.20 -10.79 3.13
CA PHE A 229 19.50 -10.12 3.19
C PHE A 229 20.46 -10.50 2.05
N ALA A 230 20.18 -11.58 1.32
CA ALA A 230 20.93 -12.04 0.15
C ALA A 230 19.99 -12.56 -0.96
N PRO A 231 19.16 -11.67 -1.56
CA PRO A 231 18.15 -12.05 -2.55
C PRO A 231 18.72 -12.74 -3.80
N ASP A 232 20.03 -12.67 -4.03
CA ASP A 232 20.71 -13.33 -5.13
C ASP A 232 20.93 -14.85 -4.90
N LEU A 233 20.65 -15.36 -3.68
CA LEU A 233 20.70 -16.79 -3.32
C LEU A 233 19.32 -17.47 -3.29
N ALA A 234 18.23 -16.71 -3.43
CA ALA A 234 16.86 -17.21 -3.39
C ALA A 234 16.34 -17.57 -4.79
N ASN A 235 15.33 -18.44 -4.87
CA ASN A 235 14.67 -18.80 -6.14
C ASN A 235 14.27 -17.52 -6.91
N LEU A 236 14.55 -17.50 -8.22
CA LEU A 236 14.50 -16.32 -9.07
C LEU A 236 13.15 -15.59 -9.03
N ALA A 237 12.05 -16.32 -8.87
CA ALA A 237 10.71 -15.73 -8.81
C ALA A 237 10.41 -15.06 -7.46
N ALA A 238 10.75 -15.71 -6.34
CA ALA A 238 10.59 -15.16 -5.00
C ALA A 238 11.50 -13.93 -4.78
N SER A 239 12.74 -13.97 -5.27
CA SER A 239 13.67 -12.85 -5.15
C SER A 239 13.26 -11.64 -5.98
N LYS A 240 12.77 -11.83 -7.21
CA LYS A 240 12.19 -10.76 -8.05
C LYS A 240 11.04 -10.06 -7.33
N LEU A 241 10.13 -10.82 -6.75
CA LEU A 241 8.94 -10.32 -6.09
C LEU A 241 9.26 -9.55 -4.80
N VAL A 242 10.10 -10.11 -3.92
CA VAL A 242 10.55 -9.43 -2.70
C VAL A 242 11.30 -8.14 -3.04
N ARG A 243 12.16 -8.15 -4.06
CA ARG A 243 12.88 -6.96 -4.53
C ARG A 243 11.93 -5.89 -5.06
N LEU A 244 10.95 -6.26 -5.87
CA LEU A 244 9.93 -5.35 -6.38
C LEU A 244 9.11 -4.75 -5.26
N MET A 245 8.59 -5.58 -4.34
CA MET A 245 7.83 -5.12 -3.19
C MET A 245 8.63 -4.16 -2.32
N LYS A 246 9.90 -4.48 -2.04
CA LYS A 246 10.80 -3.62 -1.30
C LYS A 246 10.99 -2.30 -2.04
N SER A 247 11.25 -2.32 -3.34
CA SER A 247 11.41 -1.11 -4.16
C SER A 247 10.17 -0.23 -4.10
N VAL A 248 8.97 -0.78 -4.36
CA VAL A 248 7.71 -0.04 -4.34
C VAL A 248 7.41 0.51 -2.93
N ALA A 249 7.57 -0.31 -1.89
CA ALA A 249 7.31 0.11 -0.51
C ALA A 249 8.29 1.20 -0.05
N VAL A 250 9.58 1.07 -0.38
CA VAL A 250 10.60 2.08 -0.08
C VAL A 250 10.30 3.38 -0.82
N THR A 251 10.00 3.32 -2.13
CA THR A 251 9.64 4.50 -2.92
C THR A 251 8.40 5.19 -2.36
N LEU A 252 7.34 4.45 -2.03
CA LEU A 252 6.13 5.00 -1.42
C LEU A 252 6.42 5.67 -0.07
N ASN A 253 7.22 5.03 0.79
CA ASN A 253 7.51 5.54 2.12
C ASN A 253 8.44 6.76 2.10
N GLN A 254 9.46 6.76 1.23
CA GLN A 254 10.45 7.83 1.16
C GLN A 254 9.96 9.04 0.38
N HIS A 255 9.28 8.81 -0.73
CA HIS A 255 8.94 9.88 -1.68
C HIS A 255 7.48 10.28 -1.64
N TYR A 256 6.57 9.47 -1.10
CA TYR A 256 5.13 9.77 -1.08
C TYR A 256 4.56 9.76 0.36
N PRO A 257 5.11 10.58 1.27
CA PRO A 257 4.70 10.56 2.66
C PRO A 257 3.21 10.86 2.79
N SER A 258 2.52 10.04 3.60
CA SER A 258 1.09 10.18 3.89
C SER A 258 0.14 10.07 2.68
N ARG A 259 0.60 9.62 1.50
CA ARG A 259 -0.26 9.39 0.32
C ARG A 259 -0.83 7.97 0.24
N LEU A 260 -0.13 6.97 0.78
CA LEU A 260 -0.68 5.62 0.90
C LEU A 260 -1.66 5.56 2.06
N GLN A 261 -2.90 5.16 1.79
CA GLN A 261 -3.89 4.83 2.82
C GLN A 261 -3.80 3.36 3.23
N GLN A 262 -3.86 2.44 2.26
CA GLN A 262 -3.77 1.00 2.48
C GLN A 262 -3.04 0.34 1.30
N LEU A 263 -2.27 -0.70 1.61
CA LEU A 263 -1.62 -1.58 0.66
C LEU A 263 -2.09 -3.01 0.93
N PHE A 264 -2.89 -3.56 0.03
CA PHE A 264 -3.41 -4.92 0.12
C PHE A 264 -2.51 -5.87 -0.67
N PHE A 265 -2.17 -7.00 -0.05
CA PHE A 265 -1.62 -8.18 -0.71
C PHE A 265 -2.73 -9.23 -0.74
N VAL A 266 -3.25 -9.50 -1.93
CA VAL A 266 -4.35 -10.45 -2.12
C VAL A 266 -3.80 -11.80 -2.56
N GLU A 267 -4.16 -12.85 -1.82
CA GLU A 267 -3.68 -14.21 -2.04
C GLU A 267 -2.15 -14.33 -2.23
N PRO A 268 -1.31 -13.72 -1.36
CA PRO A 268 0.13 -13.94 -1.47
C PRO A 268 0.43 -15.42 -1.15
N PRO A 269 1.31 -16.07 -1.94
CA PRO A 269 1.89 -17.37 -1.61
C PRO A 269 2.30 -17.52 -0.14
N ALA A 270 2.16 -18.73 0.41
CA ALA A 270 2.47 -19.00 1.81
C ALA A 270 3.88 -18.51 2.21
N VAL A 271 4.86 -18.79 1.34
CA VAL A 271 6.26 -18.34 1.49
C VAL A 271 6.43 -16.81 1.56
N MET A 272 5.44 -16.03 1.11
CA MET A 272 5.45 -14.57 1.15
C MET A 272 4.69 -13.97 2.33
N LYS A 273 3.72 -14.69 2.90
CA LYS A 273 2.95 -14.18 4.05
C LYS A 273 3.89 -13.82 5.20
N TRP A 274 4.87 -14.69 5.50
CA TRP A 274 5.82 -14.46 6.57
C TRP A 274 6.77 -13.28 6.29
N PRO A 275 7.45 -13.16 5.12
CA PRO A 275 8.28 -11.99 4.83
C PRO A 275 7.53 -10.67 4.89
N ILE A 276 6.29 -10.62 4.40
CA ILE A 276 5.45 -9.41 4.49
C ILE A 276 5.20 -9.04 5.95
N GLN A 277 4.88 -10.03 6.79
CA GLN A 277 4.67 -9.82 8.22
C GLN A 277 5.97 -9.43 8.95
N ALA A 278 7.10 -10.07 8.61
CA ALA A 278 8.41 -9.80 9.18
C ALA A 278 8.99 -8.44 8.76
N ALA A 279 8.56 -7.88 7.62
CA ALA A 279 8.94 -6.54 7.18
C ALA A 279 8.20 -5.43 7.95
N LYS A 280 6.99 -5.70 8.50
CA LYS A 280 6.18 -4.67 9.17
C LYS A 280 6.92 -3.94 10.31
N PRO A 281 7.67 -4.62 11.21
CA PRO A 281 8.43 -3.95 12.27
C PRO A 281 9.60 -3.09 11.76
N LEU A 282 10.09 -3.35 10.55
CA LEU A 282 11.17 -2.56 9.92
C LEU A 282 10.63 -1.30 9.24
N LEU A 283 9.32 -1.22 9.03
CA LEU A 283 8.65 -0.05 8.50
C LEU A 283 8.24 0.88 9.64
N HIS A 284 8.12 2.17 9.35
CA HIS A 284 7.50 3.09 10.29
C HIS A 284 6.12 2.55 10.70
N ALA A 285 5.75 2.65 11.99
CA ALA A 285 4.53 2.04 12.54
C ALA A 285 3.27 2.43 11.72
N ASP A 286 3.19 3.70 11.32
CA ASP A 286 2.10 4.20 10.48
C ASP A 286 2.07 3.54 9.09
N THR A 287 3.19 3.11 8.53
CA THR A 287 3.28 2.41 7.24
C THR A 287 2.99 0.92 7.40
N GLY A 288 3.53 0.27 8.43
CA GLY A 288 3.29 -1.16 8.71
C GLY A 288 1.81 -1.49 8.94
N ASN A 289 1.07 -0.58 9.60
CA ASN A 289 -0.37 -0.72 9.84
C ASN A 289 -1.24 -0.61 8.58
N LYS A 290 -0.70 -0.01 7.51
CA LYS A 290 -1.40 0.14 6.23
C LYS A 290 -1.28 -1.10 5.35
N ILE A 291 -0.34 -1.98 5.65
CA ILE A 291 -0.11 -3.22 4.91
C ILE A 291 -1.06 -4.29 5.41
N GLN A 292 -1.88 -4.82 4.53
CA GLN A 292 -2.85 -5.87 4.82
C GLN A 292 -2.60 -7.07 3.90
N VAL A 293 -2.62 -8.26 4.48
CA VAL A 293 -2.59 -9.53 3.74
C VAL A 293 -3.98 -10.12 3.89
N CYS A 294 -4.63 -10.41 2.77
CA CYS A 294 -6.04 -10.79 2.74
C CYS A 294 -6.30 -11.84 1.65
N SER A 295 -7.42 -12.55 1.78
CA SER A 295 -7.94 -13.44 0.74
C SER A 295 -8.92 -12.70 -0.17
N LEU A 296 -9.27 -13.30 -1.31
CA LEU A 296 -10.26 -12.73 -2.24
C LEU A 296 -11.65 -12.51 -1.62
N ALA A 297 -12.00 -13.32 -0.62
CA ALA A 297 -13.28 -13.26 0.07
C ALA A 297 -13.30 -12.28 1.25
N ASP A 298 -12.18 -11.58 1.51
CA ASP A 298 -12.07 -10.68 2.64
C ASP A 298 -12.96 -9.44 2.43
N ALA A 299 -13.92 -9.23 3.34
CA ALA A 299 -14.83 -8.09 3.30
C ALA A 299 -14.12 -6.73 3.47
N SER A 300 -12.85 -6.70 3.85
CA SER A 300 -12.06 -5.48 3.93
C SER A 300 -11.52 -5.01 2.57
N LEU A 301 -11.56 -5.84 1.54
CA LEU A 301 -11.18 -5.44 0.18
C LEU A 301 -12.18 -4.42 -0.38
N PRO A 302 -11.71 -3.27 -0.88
CA PRO A 302 -12.62 -2.23 -1.38
C PRO A 302 -13.20 -2.56 -2.76
N VAL A 303 -12.70 -3.59 -3.44
CA VAL A 303 -13.12 -4.00 -4.79
C VAL A 303 -13.23 -5.53 -4.84
N ASN A 304 -14.27 -6.02 -5.53
CA ASN A 304 -14.43 -7.44 -5.78
C ASN A 304 -13.54 -7.87 -6.97
N LEU A 305 -12.43 -8.55 -6.67
CA LEU A 305 -11.51 -9.05 -7.68
C LEU A 305 -11.98 -10.35 -8.36
N ASN A 306 -13.03 -11.03 -7.85
CA ASN A 306 -13.52 -12.30 -8.41
C ASN A 306 -14.15 -12.14 -9.80
N GLY A 307 -14.62 -10.93 -10.14
CA GLY A 307 -15.17 -10.63 -11.46
C GLY A 307 -14.11 -10.37 -12.53
N ILE A 308 -12.83 -10.33 -12.17
CA ILE A 308 -11.74 -9.98 -13.08
C ILE A 308 -11.03 -11.29 -13.51
N PRO A 309 -11.22 -11.78 -14.75
CA PRO A 309 -10.78 -13.11 -15.16
C PRO A 309 -9.27 -13.30 -15.05
N ASP A 310 -8.82 -14.47 -14.59
CA ASP A 310 -7.39 -14.80 -14.41
C ASP A 310 -6.63 -14.98 -15.73
N SER A 311 -7.34 -15.03 -16.87
CA SER A 311 -6.78 -15.32 -18.19
C SER A 311 -7.32 -14.37 -19.27
N TRP A 312 -6.47 -13.44 -19.71
CA TRP A 312 -6.50 -12.82 -21.04
C TRP A 312 -5.07 -12.66 -21.53
#